data_AF-A0A8C0BHF8-F1
#
_entry.id   AF-A0A8C0BHF8-F1
#
_cell.length_a   1.000
_cell.length_b   1.000
_cell.length_c   1.000
_cell.angle_alpha   90.00
_cell.angle_beta   90.00
_cell.angle_gamma   90.00
#
_symmetry.space_group_name_H-M   'P 1'
#
loop_
_entity.id
_entity.type
_entity.pdbx_description
1 polymer ?
#
loop_
_entity_poly.entity_id
_entity_poly.type
_entity_poly.pdbx_seq_one_letter_code
_entity_poly.pdbx_strand_id
1 'polypeptide(L)'
;MAWNTLLAILGQLPWLCPVPTSCAPPGVLKNLAEAVRGRYHCYSSKGENFDSSDVHLLLQESQKAKDLLKNIKQTFRRRIHSSLISRIVSTEFANTAPSNFLPKPPKHEEPLVIQTPCVLAKTSTDWLKTNGLKARKLNLYQVLAPNAFSPVEEFVPILKKTVSSTLHEKAMMQFEWYDGTVKNIHIDLPVLYNYQKLLAKMVRIYEKRIDWLSVASRRIWGSVCERRVVILVDISVTNSMYIIHIQHSLRLLLEEQMSNKDYFNIIAFGSDIMPWQLELVPSQPENLQNAWRWVLNLQCKGSRNFMSALRRAVEVDFKDKDKHKSQGLYLLTTGIPDQETVISAYVAEVCRGFDLQLHVCLFSVMEDRDSNRIMPARYANPTETAIAFKEIVQAANGRFHWFGEAGIFESDDITIIVSEMEKANNYSQKSQWREGLSLAQYFRSILKQLPYLFILHAYEFFQRYLTE
;
A
#
# COMPACT_ATOMS: atom_id res chain seq x y z
N MET A 1 12.51 8.94 82.52
CA MET A 1 11.17 8.36 82.29
C MET A 1 10.27 9.19 81.33
N ALA A 2 10.80 10.17 80.59
CA ALA A 2 10.02 10.94 79.60
C ALA A 2 10.48 10.75 78.12
N TRP A 3 11.56 10.00 77.88
CA TRP A 3 12.07 9.73 76.52
C TRP A 3 11.53 8.44 75.90
N ASN A 4 11.22 7.42 76.71
CA ASN A 4 10.66 6.15 76.20
C ASN A 4 9.18 6.27 75.82
N THR A 5 8.47 7.29 76.32
CA THR A 5 7.06 7.56 76.00
C THR A 5 6.90 8.29 74.67
N LEU A 6 7.93 9.04 74.23
CA LEU A 6 7.92 9.77 72.95
C LEU A 6 8.17 8.86 71.74
N LEU A 7 8.98 7.80 71.91
CA LEU A 7 9.18 6.78 70.86
C LEU A 7 7.97 5.86 70.68
N ALA A 8 7.17 5.64 71.72
CA ALA A 8 5.92 4.88 71.61
C ALA A 8 4.81 5.64 70.87
N ILE A 9 4.82 6.99 70.91
CA ILE A 9 3.83 7.84 70.25
C ILE A 9 4.21 8.14 68.80
N LEU A 10 5.51 8.20 68.47
CA LEU A 10 5.97 8.31 67.08
C LEU A 10 5.82 7.00 66.28
N GLY A 11 5.60 5.87 66.95
CA GLY A 11 5.29 4.57 66.33
C GLY A 11 3.83 4.35 65.93
N GLN A 12 2.95 5.34 66.11
CA GLN A 12 1.51 5.26 65.79
C GLN A 12 1.04 6.31 64.76
N LEU A 13 1.96 6.88 63.99
CA LEU A 13 1.63 7.70 62.81
C LEU A 13 1.76 6.83 61.53
N PRO A 14 0.68 6.65 60.75
CA PRO A 14 0.58 5.63 59.69
C PRO A 14 1.37 5.96 58.40
N TRP A 15 2.40 6.79 58.47
CA TRP A 15 3.16 7.28 57.30
C TRP A 15 4.64 6.91 57.30
N LEU A 16 5.07 6.02 58.20
CA LEU A 16 6.42 5.45 58.20
C LEU A 16 6.33 3.95 58.51
N CYS A 17 6.00 3.14 57.51
CA CYS A 17 6.37 1.72 57.58
C CYS A 17 7.75 1.55 56.96
N PRO A 18 8.72 1.02 57.73
CA PRO A 18 10.01 0.57 57.21
C PRO A 18 9.75 -0.59 56.25
N VAL A 19 10.64 -0.81 55.30
CA VAL A 19 10.62 -2.00 54.45
C VAL A 19 11.00 -3.20 55.33
N PRO A 20 10.14 -4.23 55.40
CA PRO A 20 10.64 -5.59 55.35
C PRO A 20 10.05 -6.28 54.13
N THR A 21 10.98 -6.78 53.31
CA THR A 21 10.86 -7.89 52.36
C THR A 21 9.58 -8.74 52.47
N SER A 22 8.47 -8.22 51.95
CA SER A 22 7.34 -9.00 51.47
C SER A 22 6.66 -8.16 50.42
N CYS A 23 6.97 -8.44 49.15
CA CYS A 23 6.25 -7.82 48.05
C CYS A 23 4.80 -8.29 48.19
N ALA A 24 3.89 -7.41 48.60
CA ALA A 24 2.47 -7.71 48.48
C ALA A 24 2.20 -8.13 47.02
N PRO A 25 1.54 -9.27 46.77
CA PRO A 25 1.29 -9.71 45.41
C PRO A 25 0.61 -8.58 44.63
N PRO A 26 0.99 -8.31 43.36
CA PRO A 26 0.43 -7.20 42.59
C PRO A 26 -1.11 -7.17 42.59
N GLY A 27 -1.75 -8.34 42.63
CA GLY A 27 -3.20 -8.48 42.76
C GLY A 27 -3.81 -7.90 44.05
N VAL A 28 -3.09 -7.94 45.19
CA VAL A 28 -3.57 -7.37 46.45
C VAL A 28 -3.52 -5.83 46.41
N LEU A 29 -2.44 -5.27 45.87
CA LEU A 29 -2.29 -3.82 45.68
C LEU A 29 -3.32 -3.26 44.69
N LYS A 30 -3.59 -4.02 43.62
CA LYS A 30 -4.64 -3.69 42.65
C LYS A 30 -6.03 -3.66 43.30
N ASN A 31 -6.41 -4.70 44.04
CA ASN A 31 -7.72 -4.79 44.68
C ASN A 31 -7.93 -3.69 45.74
N LEU A 32 -6.88 -3.34 46.49
CA LEU A 32 -6.92 -2.24 47.45
C LEU A 32 -7.11 -0.90 46.74
N ALA A 33 -6.35 -0.66 45.67
CA ALA A 33 -6.46 0.57 44.87
C ALA A 33 -7.85 0.72 44.22
N GLU A 34 -8.42 -0.37 43.70
CA GLU A 34 -9.79 -0.38 43.17
C GLU A 34 -10.83 -0.05 44.25
N ALA A 35 -10.71 -0.62 45.45
CA ALA A 35 -11.63 -0.38 46.56
C ALA A 35 -11.63 1.09 47.04
N VAL A 36 -10.47 1.76 47.00
CA VAL A 36 -10.33 3.17 47.41
C VAL A 36 -10.37 4.16 46.25
N ARG A 37 -10.63 3.70 45.01
CA ARG A 37 -10.54 4.49 43.77
C ARG A 37 -9.19 5.20 43.61
N GLY A 38 -8.13 4.59 44.11
CA GLY A 38 -6.76 5.09 44.05
C GLY A 38 -5.97 4.52 42.86
N ARG A 39 -4.71 4.94 42.75
CA ARG A 39 -3.75 4.41 41.75
C ARG A 39 -2.68 3.57 42.44
N TYR A 40 -2.20 2.53 41.75
CA TYR A 40 -1.08 1.71 42.21
C TYR A 40 0.07 1.71 41.19
N HIS A 41 1.28 1.59 41.74
CA HIS A 41 2.52 1.41 41.00
C HIS A 41 3.37 0.38 41.74
N CYS A 42 3.72 -0.72 41.08
CA CYS A 42 4.59 -1.76 41.60
C CYS A 42 5.86 -1.83 40.76
N TYR A 43 7.01 -1.67 41.43
CA TYR A 43 8.33 -1.70 40.81
C TYR A 43 9.12 -2.86 41.44
N SER A 44 9.58 -3.80 40.62
CA SER A 44 10.51 -4.84 41.05
C SER A 44 11.95 -4.34 40.91
N SER A 45 12.78 -4.60 41.93
CA SER A 45 14.20 -4.22 41.94
C SER A 45 15.04 -4.90 40.84
N LYS A 46 14.48 -5.91 40.16
CA LYS A 46 15.13 -6.62 39.04
C LYS A 46 14.76 -6.07 37.64
N GLY A 47 13.99 -4.98 37.54
CA GLY A 47 13.83 -4.22 36.29
C GLY A 47 12.99 -4.87 35.17
N GLU A 48 12.44 -6.06 35.36
CA GLU A 48 11.73 -6.77 34.29
C GLU A 48 10.20 -6.76 34.41
N ASN A 49 9.63 -6.35 35.55
CA ASN A 49 8.18 -6.30 35.76
C ASN A 49 7.77 -4.98 36.43
N PHE A 50 7.10 -4.13 35.66
CA PHE A 50 6.43 -2.91 36.14
C PHE A 50 4.93 -3.11 35.97
N ASP A 51 4.21 -3.26 37.09
CA ASP A 51 2.74 -3.36 37.08
C ASP A 51 2.17 -2.09 37.69
N SER A 52 1.51 -1.29 36.87
CA SER A 52 0.99 0.01 37.25
C SER A 52 -0.35 0.27 36.58
N SER A 53 -1.27 0.83 37.36
CA SER A 53 -2.56 1.35 36.87
C SER A 53 -2.40 2.31 35.68
N ASP A 54 -1.46 3.26 35.73
CA ASP A 54 -1.20 4.22 34.64
C ASP A 54 -0.61 3.54 33.39
N VAL A 55 0.28 2.55 33.59
CA VAL A 55 0.85 1.76 32.48
C VAL A 55 -0.22 0.90 31.80
N HIS A 56 -1.15 0.34 32.57
CA HIS A 56 -2.28 -0.41 32.03
C HIS A 56 -3.22 0.49 31.21
N LEU A 57 -3.51 1.71 31.68
CA LEU A 57 -4.29 2.69 30.93
C LEU A 57 -3.60 3.10 29.62
N LEU A 58 -2.28 3.34 29.65
CA LEU A 58 -1.51 3.67 28.46
C LEU A 58 -1.42 2.50 27.46
N LEU A 59 -1.26 1.26 27.94
CA LEU A 59 -1.30 0.06 27.10
C LEU A 59 -2.68 -0.15 26.49
N GLN A 60 -3.74 0.11 27.25
CA GLN A 60 -5.11 0.04 26.76
C GLN A 60 -5.39 1.10 25.70
N GLU A 61 -4.97 2.35 25.91
CA GLU A 61 -5.07 3.41 24.90
C GLU A 61 -4.19 3.15 23.68
N SER A 62 -2.98 2.60 23.87
CA SER A 62 -2.13 2.15 22.76
C SER A 62 -2.78 1.04 21.95
N GLN A 63 -3.43 0.09 22.62
CA GLN A 63 -4.16 -0.99 21.95
C GLN A 63 -5.41 -0.46 21.23
N LYS A 64 -6.18 0.44 21.85
CA LYS A 64 -7.28 1.15 21.19
C LYS A 64 -6.80 1.94 19.96
N ALA A 65 -5.64 2.60 20.04
CA ALA A 65 -5.05 3.31 18.92
C ALA A 65 -4.60 2.36 17.81
N LYS A 66 -4.03 1.19 18.14
CA LYS A 66 -3.71 0.12 17.18
C LYS A 66 -4.96 -0.45 16.54
N ASP A 67 -6.02 -0.67 17.30
CA ASP A 67 -7.30 -1.17 16.82
C ASP A 67 -8.02 -0.13 15.95
N LEU A 68 -7.96 1.16 16.33
CA LEU A 68 -8.41 2.27 15.49
C LEU A 68 -7.60 2.35 14.19
N LEU A 69 -6.28 2.21 14.24
CA LEU A 69 -5.44 2.20 13.04
C LEU A 69 -5.79 1.00 12.14
N LYS A 70 -6.02 -0.17 12.73
CA LYS A 70 -6.48 -1.38 12.02
C LYS A 70 -7.87 -1.17 11.43
N ASN A 71 -8.79 -0.54 12.16
CA ASN A 71 -10.13 -0.21 11.72
C ASN A 71 -10.12 0.86 10.64
N ILE A 72 -9.26 1.88 10.71
CA ILE A 72 -9.07 2.90 9.67
C ILE A 72 -8.50 2.25 8.42
N LYS A 73 -7.47 1.39 8.55
CA LYS A 73 -6.93 0.60 7.44
C LYS A 73 -7.99 -0.34 6.84
N GLN A 74 -8.81 -0.99 7.65
CA GLN A 74 -9.90 -1.87 7.20
C GLN A 74 -11.08 -1.10 6.61
N THR A 75 -11.40 0.09 7.12
CA THR A 75 -12.48 0.95 6.62
C THR A 75 -12.05 1.61 5.32
N PHE A 76 -10.79 2.00 5.22
CA PHE A 76 -10.17 2.47 3.97
C PHE A 76 -10.12 1.34 2.94
N ARG A 77 -9.69 0.14 3.34
CA ARG A 77 -9.80 -1.07 2.52
C ARG A 77 -11.24 -1.35 2.13
N ARG A 78 -12.24 -1.27 3.02
CA ARG A 78 -13.68 -1.47 2.74
C ARG A 78 -14.27 -0.39 1.86
N ARG A 79 -13.82 0.86 1.94
CA ARG A 79 -14.26 1.97 1.09
C ARG A 79 -13.70 1.84 -0.33
N ILE A 80 -12.47 1.35 -0.44
CA ILE A 80 -11.90 0.86 -1.70
C ILE A 80 -12.65 -0.39 -2.17
N HIS A 81 -12.97 -1.34 -1.28
CA HIS A 81 -13.69 -2.59 -1.57
C HIS A 81 -15.14 -2.35 -2.02
N SER A 82 -15.85 -1.39 -1.44
CA SER A 82 -17.26 -1.12 -1.74
C SER A 82 -17.43 -0.40 -3.08
N SER A 83 -16.43 0.39 -3.48
CA SER A 83 -16.42 1.15 -4.75
C SER A 83 -15.75 0.39 -5.91
N LEU A 84 -14.71 -0.41 -5.64
CA LEU A 84 -13.95 -1.11 -6.68
C LEU A 84 -14.21 -2.62 -6.72
N ILE A 85 -14.48 -3.29 -5.59
CA ILE A 85 -14.53 -4.77 -5.54
C ILE A 85 -15.95 -5.33 -5.69
N SER A 86 -17.00 -4.55 -5.43
CA SER A 86 -18.38 -4.95 -5.81
C SER A 86 -18.53 -5.14 -7.33
N ARG A 87 -17.61 -4.62 -8.15
CA ARG A 87 -17.55 -4.83 -9.60
C ARG A 87 -16.52 -5.86 -10.07
N ILE A 88 -15.55 -6.24 -9.24
CA ILE A 88 -14.47 -7.17 -9.62
C ILE A 88 -14.77 -8.63 -9.20
N VAL A 89 -15.73 -8.85 -8.29
CA VAL A 89 -16.06 -10.20 -7.76
C VAL A 89 -17.31 -10.83 -8.43
N SER A 90 -18.00 -10.14 -9.34
CA SER A 90 -19.31 -10.60 -9.83
C SER A 90 -19.37 -11.10 -11.27
N THR A 91 -18.23 -11.31 -11.94
CA THR A 91 -18.24 -11.97 -13.25
C THR A 91 -17.34 -13.20 -13.21
N GLU A 92 -18.01 -14.35 -13.36
CA GLU A 92 -17.47 -15.71 -13.49
C GLU A 92 -17.11 -16.41 -12.19
N PHE A 93 -18.09 -17.05 -11.55
CA PHE A 93 -18.06 -18.47 -11.16
C PHE A 93 -19.50 -18.85 -10.78
N ALA A 94 -20.22 -19.46 -11.72
CA ALA A 94 -21.51 -20.04 -11.43
C ALA A 94 -21.34 -21.24 -10.49
N ASN A 95 -22.20 -21.29 -9.48
CA ASN A 95 -22.28 -22.30 -8.42
C ASN A 95 -22.12 -23.73 -8.93
N THR A 96 -21.16 -24.49 -8.40
CA THR A 96 -21.21 -25.96 -8.38
C THR A 96 -20.46 -26.50 -7.15
N ALA A 97 -20.96 -27.63 -6.63
CA ALA A 97 -20.64 -28.29 -5.36
C ALA A 97 -19.14 -28.45 -5.01
N PRO A 98 -18.78 -28.61 -3.72
CA PRO A 98 -17.38 -28.67 -3.28
C PRO A 98 -16.74 -30.01 -3.70
N SER A 99 -16.03 -29.97 -4.82
CA SER A 99 -15.03 -30.95 -5.19
C SER A 99 -13.70 -30.56 -4.54
N ASN A 100 -12.98 -31.52 -3.97
CA ASN A 100 -11.64 -31.33 -3.38
C ASN A 100 -10.56 -30.89 -4.40
N PHE A 101 -10.93 -30.83 -5.68
CA PHE A 101 -10.16 -30.21 -6.75
C PHE A 101 -10.94 -29.00 -7.24
N LEU A 102 -10.25 -27.86 -7.30
CA LEU A 102 -10.77 -26.68 -7.96
C LEU A 102 -11.10 -27.03 -9.43
N PRO A 103 -12.22 -26.53 -9.97
CA PRO A 103 -12.71 -26.94 -11.28
C PRO A 103 -11.67 -26.60 -12.36
N LYS A 104 -11.40 -27.56 -13.26
CA LYS A 104 -10.58 -27.30 -14.45
C LYS A 104 -11.21 -26.13 -15.23
N PRO A 105 -10.45 -25.08 -15.56
CA PRO A 105 -10.96 -24.02 -16.40
C PRO A 105 -11.39 -24.59 -17.77
N PRO A 106 -12.46 -24.05 -18.39
CA PRO A 106 -12.89 -24.52 -19.69
C PRO A 106 -11.72 -24.41 -20.68
N LYS A 107 -11.53 -25.44 -21.51
CA LYS A 107 -10.45 -25.52 -22.52
C LYS A 107 -9.03 -25.69 -21.97
N HIS A 108 -8.87 -26.15 -20.73
CA HIS A 108 -7.55 -26.34 -20.11
C HIS A 108 -6.58 -27.18 -20.95
N GLU A 109 -7.04 -28.20 -21.67
CA GLU A 109 -6.16 -29.06 -22.46
C GLU A 109 -6.07 -28.64 -23.95
N GLU A 110 -6.78 -27.58 -24.35
CA GLU A 110 -6.78 -27.10 -25.73
C GLU A 110 -5.46 -26.38 -26.09
N PRO A 111 -5.14 -26.26 -27.39
CA PRO A 111 -4.06 -25.39 -27.86
C PRO A 111 -4.20 -23.94 -27.36
N LEU A 112 -3.07 -23.22 -27.30
CA LEU A 112 -3.04 -21.82 -26.92
C LEU A 112 -3.70 -20.97 -28.01
N VAL A 113 -4.55 -20.03 -27.62
CA VAL A 113 -5.06 -18.98 -28.51
C VAL A 113 -4.22 -17.73 -28.27
N ILE A 114 -3.13 -17.61 -29.03
CA ILE A 114 -2.16 -16.54 -28.83
C ILE A 114 -2.76 -15.20 -29.26
N GLN A 115 -2.82 -14.27 -28.32
CA GLN A 115 -3.27 -12.92 -28.55
C GLN A 115 -2.06 -12.07 -28.95
N THR A 116 -2.22 -11.25 -29.99
CA THR A 116 -1.22 -10.24 -30.33
C THR A 116 -1.57 -8.95 -29.56
N PRO A 117 -0.76 -8.51 -28.58
CA PRO A 117 -1.09 -7.33 -27.81
C PRO A 117 -1.04 -6.09 -28.70
N CYS A 118 -2.16 -5.36 -28.76
CA CYS A 118 -2.32 -4.14 -29.56
C CYS A 118 -1.46 -2.96 -29.06
N VAL A 119 -0.98 -3.00 -27.81
CA VAL A 119 -0.20 -1.93 -27.18
C VAL A 119 1.00 -2.52 -26.44
N LEU A 120 2.17 -1.91 -26.61
CA LEU A 120 3.39 -2.29 -25.91
C LEU A 120 3.19 -2.19 -24.39
N ALA A 121 3.51 -3.26 -23.67
CA ALA A 121 3.38 -3.33 -22.22
C ALA A 121 4.22 -2.22 -21.55
N LYS A 122 3.61 -1.51 -20.60
CA LYS A 122 4.28 -0.46 -19.80
C LYS A 122 4.06 -0.74 -18.33
N THR A 123 5.12 -0.61 -17.55
CA THR A 123 5.07 -0.66 -16.09
C THR A 123 4.16 0.46 -15.56
N SER A 124 3.61 0.30 -14.35
CA SER A 124 2.81 1.37 -13.74
C SER A 124 3.63 2.64 -13.52
N THR A 125 4.93 2.51 -13.19
CA THR A 125 5.85 3.65 -13.04
C THR A 125 6.04 4.41 -14.36
N ASP A 126 6.28 3.73 -15.47
CA ASP A 126 6.44 4.37 -16.78
C ASP A 126 5.13 4.95 -17.30
N TRP A 127 4.01 4.26 -17.04
CA TRP A 127 2.70 4.79 -17.39
C TRP A 127 2.38 6.09 -16.65
N LEU A 128 2.79 6.21 -15.37
CA LEU A 128 2.67 7.44 -14.58
C LEU A 128 3.60 8.57 -15.03
N LYS A 129 4.71 8.29 -15.71
CA LYS A 129 5.53 9.36 -16.33
C LYS A 129 4.72 10.17 -17.36
N THR A 130 3.69 9.58 -17.97
CA THR A 130 2.79 10.25 -18.91
C THR A 130 1.46 10.66 -18.27
N ASN A 131 0.93 9.83 -17.36
CA ASN A 131 -0.43 10.01 -16.81
C ASN A 131 -0.47 10.44 -15.34
N GLY A 132 0.66 10.57 -14.66
CA GLY A 132 0.72 11.03 -13.27
C GLY A 132 0.34 12.49 -13.12
N LEU A 133 0.01 12.91 -11.89
CA LEU A 133 -0.43 14.28 -11.61
C LEU A 133 0.66 15.30 -11.96
N LYS A 134 1.92 14.98 -11.63
CA LYS A 134 3.07 15.81 -11.98
C LYS A 134 3.24 15.95 -13.49
N ALA A 135 3.11 14.85 -14.24
CA ALA A 135 3.21 14.85 -15.70
C ALA A 135 2.10 15.69 -16.36
N ARG A 136 0.91 15.66 -15.78
CA ARG A 136 -0.25 16.45 -16.22
C ARG A 136 -0.25 17.89 -15.69
N LYS A 137 0.79 18.32 -14.96
CA LYS A 137 0.90 19.64 -14.31
C LYS A 137 -0.27 19.92 -13.35
N LEU A 138 -0.79 18.87 -12.71
CA LEU A 138 -1.88 18.92 -11.73
C LEU A 138 -1.35 18.86 -10.29
N ASN A 139 -0.11 19.27 -10.06
CA ASN A 139 0.38 19.46 -8.71
C ASN A 139 -0.28 20.71 -8.12
N LEU A 140 -0.96 20.56 -6.98
CA LEU A 140 -1.69 21.65 -6.32
C LEU A 140 -0.82 22.90 -6.14
N TYR A 141 0.42 22.74 -5.67
CA TYR A 141 1.31 23.87 -5.42
C TYR A 141 1.70 24.58 -6.73
N GLN A 142 1.86 23.83 -7.83
CA GLN A 142 2.14 24.44 -9.14
C GLN A 142 0.94 25.22 -9.67
N VAL A 143 -0.27 24.72 -9.44
CA VAL A 143 -1.52 25.40 -9.84
C VAL A 143 -1.74 26.68 -9.03
N LEU A 144 -1.39 26.67 -7.74
CA LEU A 144 -1.54 27.82 -6.85
C LEU A 144 -0.38 28.82 -6.94
N ALA A 145 0.81 28.41 -7.40
CA ALA A 145 2.02 29.22 -7.42
C ALA A 145 1.88 30.60 -8.10
N PRO A 146 1.18 30.75 -9.25
CA PRO A 146 1.02 32.05 -9.90
C PRO A 146 0.29 33.08 -9.03
N ASN A 147 -0.54 32.64 -8.09
CA ASN A 147 -1.34 33.48 -7.22
C ASN A 147 -0.87 33.42 -5.75
N ALA A 148 0.33 32.90 -5.50
CA ALA A 148 0.87 32.72 -4.15
C ALA A 148 1.99 33.75 -3.86
N PHE A 149 1.76 34.58 -2.86
CA PHE A 149 2.64 35.66 -2.42
C PHE A 149 3.24 35.36 -1.05
N SER A 150 4.53 35.54 -0.88
CA SER A 150 5.16 35.39 0.44
C SER A 150 4.80 36.59 1.34
N PRO A 151 4.54 36.39 2.63
CA PRO A 151 4.49 37.47 3.61
C PRO A 151 5.81 38.24 3.59
N VAL A 152 5.72 39.56 3.52
CA VAL A 152 6.90 40.44 3.55
C VAL A 152 6.89 41.18 4.88
N GLU A 153 8.01 41.14 5.59
CA GLU A 153 8.25 41.95 6.77
C GLU A 153 9.34 42.96 6.45
N GLU A 154 9.04 44.24 6.62
CA GLU A 154 9.98 45.33 6.34
C GLU A 154 10.13 46.21 7.58
N PHE A 155 11.37 46.54 7.92
CA PHE A 155 11.65 47.48 9.00
C PHE A 155 11.55 48.91 8.47
N VAL A 156 10.60 49.69 9.00
CA VAL A 156 10.43 51.08 8.60
C VAL A 156 11.17 51.99 9.58
N PRO A 157 12.30 52.62 9.17
CA PRO A 157 13.19 53.35 10.09
C PRO A 157 12.50 54.55 10.77
N ILE A 158 11.61 55.23 10.04
CA ILE A 158 10.87 56.40 10.52
C ILE A 158 9.91 56.02 11.66
N LEU A 159 9.32 54.82 11.57
CA LEU A 159 8.39 54.30 12.57
C LEU A 159 9.09 53.53 13.69
N LYS A 160 10.39 53.21 13.54
CA LYS A 160 11.17 52.30 14.39
C LYS A 160 10.45 50.98 14.67
N LYS A 161 9.70 50.47 13.68
CA LYS A 161 8.87 49.28 13.79
C LYS A 161 9.03 48.41 12.55
N THR A 162 9.05 47.11 12.77
CA THR A 162 8.85 46.13 11.72
C THR A 162 7.36 46.08 11.40
N VAL A 163 7.02 46.30 10.13
CA VAL A 163 5.66 46.19 9.63
C VAL A 163 5.58 44.99 8.70
N SER A 164 4.55 44.17 8.89
CA SER A 164 4.26 43.01 8.05
C SER A 164 3.20 43.35 7.01
N SER A 165 3.29 42.71 5.85
CA SER A 165 2.28 42.80 4.79
C SER A 165 0.92 42.40 5.36
N THR A 166 -0.07 43.29 5.30
CA THR A 166 -1.42 43.01 5.77
C THR A 166 -2.26 42.37 4.68
N LEU A 167 -2.99 41.32 5.03
CA LEU A 167 -3.91 40.66 4.12
C LEU A 167 -5.18 41.48 4.00
N HIS A 168 -5.62 41.74 2.76
CA HIS A 168 -7.03 42.09 2.58
C HIS A 168 -7.86 40.80 2.73
N GLU A 169 -8.44 40.62 3.91
CA GLU A 169 -9.20 39.43 4.37
C GLU A 169 -10.31 38.99 3.40
N LYS A 170 -10.71 39.85 2.46
CA LYS A 170 -11.75 39.61 1.44
C LYS A 170 -11.21 39.00 0.14
N ALA A 171 -9.90 39.05 -0.13
CA ALA A 171 -9.32 38.69 -1.43
C ALA A 171 -8.25 37.58 -1.35
N MET A 172 -7.61 37.39 -0.19
CA MET A 172 -6.48 36.46 -0.06
C MET A 172 -6.57 35.61 1.20
N MET A 173 -6.09 34.37 1.11
CA MET A 173 -6.08 33.40 2.21
C MET A 173 -4.67 32.88 2.50
N GLN A 174 -4.34 32.65 3.76
CA GLN A 174 -3.08 32.04 4.15
C GLN A 174 -3.06 30.52 3.85
N PHE A 175 -1.92 30.02 3.38
CA PHE A 175 -1.70 28.64 3.01
C PHE A 175 -0.31 28.17 3.38
N GLU A 176 -0.24 27.07 4.12
CA GLU A 176 1.01 26.36 4.33
C GLU A 176 1.47 25.68 3.03
N TRP A 177 2.66 26.05 2.60
CA TRP A 177 3.31 25.55 1.40
C TRP A 177 4.00 24.20 1.70
N TYR A 178 4.55 23.55 0.67
CA TYR A 178 5.16 22.22 0.85
C TYR A 178 6.44 22.23 1.72
N ASP A 179 7.04 23.40 1.93
CA ASP A 179 8.23 23.62 2.76
C ASP A 179 7.89 24.09 4.18
N GLY A 180 6.60 24.11 4.56
CA GLY A 180 6.12 24.61 5.84
C GLY A 180 6.01 26.13 5.93
N THR A 181 6.41 26.88 4.89
CA THR A 181 6.24 28.34 4.87
C THR A 181 4.77 28.70 4.64
N VAL A 182 4.31 29.82 5.20
CA VAL A 182 2.96 30.32 4.94
C VAL A 182 3.00 31.31 3.78
N LYS A 183 2.12 31.12 2.79
CA LYS A 183 1.92 32.02 1.64
C LYS A 183 0.50 32.56 1.59
N ASN A 184 0.36 33.79 1.13
CA ASN A 184 -0.91 34.45 0.88
C ASN A 184 -1.37 34.12 -0.54
N ILE A 185 -2.54 33.49 -0.70
CA ILE A 185 -3.03 33.01 -1.98
C ILE A 185 -4.31 33.74 -2.37
N HIS A 186 -4.33 34.28 -3.57
CA HIS A 186 -5.56 34.72 -4.23
C HIS A 186 -6.20 33.52 -4.96
N ILE A 187 -7.41 33.13 -4.54
CA ILE A 187 -8.11 31.99 -5.15
C ILE A 187 -9.06 32.49 -6.23
N ASP A 188 -8.77 32.10 -7.46
CA ASP A 188 -9.69 32.21 -8.58
C ASP A 188 -10.62 30.98 -8.59
N LEU A 189 -11.90 31.20 -8.25
CA LEU A 189 -12.91 30.14 -8.12
C LEU A 189 -13.11 29.35 -9.43
N PRO A 190 -13.30 29.99 -10.61
CA PRO A 190 -13.28 29.31 -11.90
C PRO A 190 -12.08 28.37 -12.14
N VAL A 191 -10.86 28.83 -11.82
CA VAL A 191 -9.64 28.02 -11.98
C VAL A 191 -9.66 26.83 -11.04
N LEU A 192 -10.07 27.04 -9.79
CA LEU A 192 -10.16 25.98 -8.78
C LEU A 192 -11.20 24.93 -9.14
N TYR A 193 -12.38 25.35 -9.63
CA TYR A 193 -13.44 24.45 -10.08
C TYR A 193 -12.99 23.60 -11.28
N ASN A 194 -12.33 24.23 -12.27
CA ASN A 194 -11.77 23.49 -13.40
C ASN A 194 -10.68 22.49 -12.95
N TYR A 195 -9.83 22.90 -12.01
CA TYR A 195 -8.83 22.02 -11.42
C TYR A 195 -9.46 20.79 -10.73
N GLN A 196 -10.52 20.98 -9.94
CA GLN A 196 -11.26 19.86 -9.34
C GLN A 196 -11.85 18.91 -10.40
N LYS A 197 -12.42 19.46 -11.48
CA LYS A 197 -12.94 18.65 -12.60
C LYS A 197 -11.84 17.84 -13.28
N LEU A 198 -10.65 18.42 -13.45
CA LEU A 198 -9.48 17.71 -13.99
C LEU A 198 -8.99 16.61 -13.05
N LEU A 199 -8.93 16.86 -11.74
CA LEU A 199 -8.59 15.84 -10.74
C LEU A 199 -9.58 14.67 -10.79
N ALA A 200 -10.88 14.95 -10.80
CA ALA A 200 -11.91 13.92 -10.91
C ALA A 200 -11.78 13.09 -12.20
N LYS A 201 -11.42 13.72 -13.33
CA LYS A 201 -11.12 13.02 -14.58
C LYS A 201 -9.89 12.12 -14.44
N MET A 202 -8.84 12.56 -13.76
CA MET A 202 -7.64 11.77 -13.53
C MET A 202 -7.90 10.55 -12.66
N VAL A 203 -8.67 10.72 -11.58
CA VAL A 203 -9.10 9.61 -10.70
C VAL A 203 -9.78 8.52 -11.53
N ARG A 204 -10.69 8.87 -12.45
CA ARG A 204 -11.32 7.90 -13.36
C ARG A 204 -10.34 7.18 -14.30
N ILE A 205 -9.25 7.84 -14.70
CA ILE A 205 -8.21 7.21 -15.53
C ILE A 205 -7.40 6.21 -14.68
N TYR A 206 -7.11 6.54 -13.43
CA TYR A 206 -6.45 5.64 -12.49
C TYR A 206 -7.30 4.40 -12.19
N GLU A 207 -8.61 4.58 -11.94
CA GLU A 207 -9.56 3.47 -11.76
C GLU A 207 -9.53 2.52 -12.95
N LYS A 208 -9.66 3.05 -14.18
CA LYS A 208 -9.56 2.23 -15.41
C LYS A 208 -8.23 1.50 -15.53
N ARG A 209 -7.13 2.11 -15.06
CA ARG A 209 -5.80 1.46 -15.08
C ARG A 209 -5.74 0.32 -14.06
N ILE A 210 -6.32 0.50 -12.88
CA ILE A 210 -6.43 -0.56 -11.85
C ILE A 210 -7.30 -1.71 -12.36
N ASP A 211 -8.45 -1.41 -12.98
CA ASP A 211 -9.30 -2.41 -13.62
C ASP A 211 -8.51 -3.18 -14.68
N TRP A 212 -7.76 -2.47 -15.53
CA TRP A 212 -6.92 -3.09 -16.55
C TRP A 212 -5.85 -4.03 -15.96
N LEU A 213 -5.23 -3.66 -14.83
CA LEU A 213 -4.26 -4.50 -14.11
C LEU A 213 -4.91 -5.69 -13.40
N SER A 214 -6.22 -5.65 -13.15
CA SER A 214 -6.94 -6.65 -12.36
C SER A 214 -7.58 -7.75 -13.21
N VAL A 215 -7.33 -7.77 -14.53
CA VAL A 215 -7.93 -8.70 -15.49
C VAL A 215 -6.93 -9.78 -15.92
N ALA A 216 -7.40 -11.04 -15.97
CA ALA A 216 -6.73 -12.20 -16.56
C ALA A 216 -5.26 -12.36 -16.13
N SER A 217 -4.30 -12.45 -17.07
CA SER A 217 -2.89 -12.67 -16.75
C SER A 217 -2.27 -11.56 -15.90
N ARG A 218 -2.73 -10.32 -16.04
CA ARG A 218 -2.17 -9.15 -15.33
C ARG A 218 -2.49 -9.16 -13.84
N ARG A 219 -3.60 -9.79 -13.45
CA ARG A 219 -3.93 -10.03 -12.05
C ARG A 219 -2.87 -10.86 -11.33
N ILE A 220 -2.22 -11.76 -12.06
CA ILE A 220 -1.29 -12.77 -11.54
C ILE A 220 0.15 -12.26 -11.66
N TRP A 221 0.52 -11.88 -12.88
CA TRP A 221 1.91 -11.58 -13.28
C TRP A 221 2.24 -10.09 -13.30
N GLY A 222 1.24 -9.22 -13.11
CA GLY A 222 1.37 -7.81 -13.42
C GLY A 222 1.56 -7.58 -14.92
N SER A 223 2.13 -6.43 -15.26
CA SER A 223 2.49 -6.11 -16.65
C SER A 223 3.90 -6.61 -16.96
N VAL A 224 4.05 -7.65 -17.78
CA VAL A 224 5.37 -8.18 -18.17
C VAL A 224 6.00 -7.28 -19.22
N CYS A 225 7.07 -6.56 -18.88
CA CYS A 225 7.60 -5.48 -19.73
C CYS A 225 8.95 -5.80 -20.37
N GLU A 226 9.70 -6.73 -19.79
CA GLU A 226 11.04 -7.12 -20.22
C GLU A 226 10.97 -7.87 -21.55
N ARG A 227 12.05 -7.85 -22.33
CA ARG A 227 12.11 -8.50 -23.65
C ARG A 227 12.54 -9.95 -23.58
N ARG A 228 13.41 -10.27 -22.63
CA ARG A 228 13.80 -11.65 -22.30
C ARG A 228 13.20 -12.03 -20.97
N VAL A 229 12.46 -13.13 -20.94
CA VAL A 229 11.63 -13.51 -19.79
C VAL A 229 11.92 -14.95 -19.39
N VAL A 230 12.37 -15.18 -18.15
CA VAL A 230 12.49 -16.53 -17.59
C VAL A 230 11.45 -16.71 -16.50
N ILE A 231 10.62 -17.73 -16.63
CA ILE A 231 9.54 -18.02 -15.70
C ILE A 231 9.99 -19.18 -14.79
N LEU A 232 10.08 -18.93 -13.49
CA LEU A 232 10.38 -19.93 -12.47
C LEU A 232 9.06 -20.43 -11.88
N VAL A 233 8.83 -21.74 -11.92
CA VAL A 233 7.57 -22.35 -11.50
C VAL A 233 7.80 -23.35 -10.38
N ASP A 234 7.21 -23.07 -9.22
CA ASP A 234 7.23 -23.96 -8.07
C ASP A 234 6.33 -25.19 -8.30
N ILE A 235 6.95 -26.36 -8.48
CA ILE A 235 6.28 -27.67 -8.61
C ILE A 235 6.52 -28.55 -7.39
N SER A 236 6.72 -27.97 -6.20
CA SER A 236 6.83 -28.72 -4.94
C SER A 236 5.58 -29.58 -4.65
N VAL A 237 5.73 -30.62 -3.83
CA VAL A 237 4.61 -31.55 -3.47
C VAL A 237 3.41 -30.81 -2.87
N THR A 238 3.67 -29.73 -2.13
CA THR A 238 2.65 -28.84 -1.55
C THR A 238 1.78 -28.16 -2.61
N ASN A 239 2.21 -28.10 -3.87
CA ASN A 239 1.45 -27.56 -4.99
C ASN A 239 0.65 -28.61 -5.76
N SER A 240 0.66 -29.88 -5.33
CA SER A 240 -0.08 -30.96 -5.99
C SER A 240 -1.56 -30.64 -6.16
N MET A 241 -2.20 -30.07 -5.13
CA MET A 241 -3.62 -29.68 -5.18
C MET A 241 -3.88 -28.44 -6.05
N TYR A 242 -2.85 -27.64 -6.34
CA TYR A 242 -2.95 -26.36 -7.04
C TYR A 242 -2.33 -26.39 -8.45
N ILE A 243 -1.85 -27.54 -8.92
CA ILE A 243 -1.15 -27.65 -10.20
C ILE A 243 -1.99 -27.15 -11.38
N ILE A 244 -3.30 -27.39 -11.36
CA ILE A 244 -4.23 -26.90 -12.39
C ILE A 244 -4.26 -25.37 -12.40
N HIS A 245 -4.21 -24.71 -11.24
CA HIS A 245 -4.15 -23.24 -11.15
C HIS A 245 -2.83 -22.70 -11.64
N ILE A 246 -1.73 -23.37 -11.30
CA ILE A 246 -0.39 -23.00 -11.77
C ILE A 246 -0.33 -23.10 -13.30
N GLN A 247 -0.79 -24.22 -13.86
CA GLN A 247 -0.89 -24.43 -15.31
C GLN A 247 -1.80 -23.38 -15.97
N HIS A 248 -2.96 -23.08 -15.40
CA HIS A 248 -3.85 -22.06 -15.93
C HIS A 248 -3.23 -20.65 -15.87
N SER A 249 -2.53 -20.33 -14.79
CA SER A 249 -1.80 -19.07 -14.64
C SER A 249 -0.73 -18.90 -15.72
N LEU A 250 -0.02 -19.99 -16.04
CA LEU A 250 0.96 -20.03 -17.14
C LEU A 250 0.28 -19.93 -18.50
N ARG A 251 -0.86 -20.60 -18.71
CA ARG A 251 -1.65 -20.49 -19.94
C ARG A 251 -1.98 -19.04 -20.26
N LEU A 252 -2.58 -18.33 -19.29
CA LEU A 252 -2.93 -16.92 -19.45
C LEU A 252 -1.72 -16.05 -19.79
N LEU A 253 -0.57 -16.31 -19.16
CA LEU A 253 0.67 -15.60 -19.47
C LEU A 253 1.10 -15.83 -20.92
N LEU A 254 1.19 -17.10 -21.34
CA LEU A 254 1.60 -17.51 -22.68
C LEU A 254 0.67 -16.97 -23.76
N GLU A 255 -0.64 -16.96 -23.53
CA GLU A 255 -1.64 -16.46 -24.48
C GLU A 255 -1.61 -14.92 -24.60
N GLU A 256 -1.46 -14.19 -23.50
CA GLU A 256 -1.73 -12.76 -23.48
C GLU A 256 -0.50 -11.86 -23.53
N GLN A 257 0.63 -12.27 -22.94
CA GLN A 257 1.77 -11.36 -22.71
C GLN A 257 3.10 -11.83 -23.31
N MET A 258 3.19 -13.06 -23.83
CA MET A 258 4.47 -13.60 -24.31
C MET A 258 4.74 -13.37 -25.80
N SER A 259 3.72 -13.17 -26.62
CA SER A 259 3.88 -13.02 -28.09
C SER A 259 4.71 -11.80 -28.53
N ASN A 260 4.86 -10.79 -27.68
CA ASN A 260 5.65 -9.59 -27.96
C ASN A 260 7.09 -9.63 -27.37
N LYS A 261 7.51 -10.80 -26.89
CA LYS A 261 8.82 -11.03 -26.28
C LYS A 261 9.83 -11.52 -27.30
N ASP A 262 11.09 -11.19 -27.08
CA ASP A 262 12.15 -11.60 -27.99
C ASP A 262 12.50 -13.07 -27.68
N TYR A 263 12.73 -13.38 -26.40
CA TYR A 263 13.08 -14.72 -25.94
C TYR A 263 12.42 -15.06 -24.61
N PHE A 264 12.16 -16.34 -24.39
CA PHE A 264 11.66 -16.84 -23.12
C PHE A 264 12.17 -18.24 -22.78
N ASN A 265 12.04 -18.61 -21.51
CA ASN A 265 12.16 -19.99 -21.05
C ASN A 265 11.34 -20.20 -19.78
N ILE A 266 11.00 -21.46 -19.50
CA ILE A 266 10.29 -21.86 -18.28
C ILE A 266 11.16 -22.86 -17.54
N ILE A 267 11.36 -22.64 -16.24
CA ILE A 267 12.12 -23.51 -15.36
C ILE A 267 11.21 -23.93 -14.21
N ALA A 268 10.79 -25.18 -14.23
CA ALA A 268 10.07 -25.77 -13.10
C ALA A 268 11.08 -26.23 -12.05
N PHE A 269 10.74 -26.08 -10.77
CA PHE A 269 11.61 -26.53 -9.68
C PHE A 269 10.83 -27.15 -8.53
N GLY A 270 11.40 -28.23 -7.98
CA GLY A 270 10.99 -28.88 -6.75
C GLY A 270 12.22 -29.07 -5.87
N SER A 271 12.55 -30.31 -5.54
CA SER A 271 13.91 -30.63 -5.05
C SER A 271 14.95 -30.49 -6.17
N ASP A 272 14.58 -30.93 -7.37
CA ASP A 272 15.38 -30.83 -8.59
C ASP A 272 14.84 -29.72 -9.51
N ILE A 273 15.70 -29.23 -10.40
CA ILE A 273 15.34 -28.23 -11.40
C ILE A 273 15.06 -28.94 -12.73
N MET A 274 13.98 -28.55 -13.39
CA MET A 274 13.57 -29.05 -14.70
C MET A 274 13.34 -27.86 -15.65
N PRO A 275 14.36 -27.44 -16.41
CA PRO A 275 14.16 -26.45 -17.46
C PRO A 275 13.41 -27.06 -18.64
N TRP A 276 12.50 -26.30 -19.26
CA TRP A 276 11.84 -26.71 -20.51
C TRP A 276 12.86 -26.80 -21.65
N GLN A 277 13.72 -25.79 -21.76
CA GLN A 277 14.83 -25.73 -22.72
C GLN A 277 16.13 -25.37 -22.01
N LEU A 278 17.26 -25.83 -22.55
CA LEU A 278 18.58 -25.56 -21.96
C LEU A 278 18.96 -24.09 -22.06
N GLU A 279 18.49 -23.40 -23.10
CA GLU A 279 18.77 -21.99 -23.40
C GLU A 279 17.45 -21.23 -23.64
N LEU A 280 17.55 -19.90 -23.72
CA LEU A 280 16.43 -19.03 -24.06
C LEU A 280 15.99 -19.24 -25.51
N VAL A 281 14.69 -19.43 -25.74
CA VAL A 281 14.13 -19.72 -27.07
C VAL A 281 13.27 -18.55 -27.54
N PRO A 282 13.24 -18.23 -28.86
CA PRO A 282 12.40 -17.16 -29.38
C PRO A 282 10.92 -17.34 -29.05
N SER A 283 10.21 -16.24 -28.75
CA SER A 283 8.78 -16.25 -28.38
C SER A 283 7.82 -16.42 -29.56
N GLN A 284 8.12 -17.38 -30.44
CA GLN A 284 7.29 -17.70 -31.60
C GLN A 284 6.09 -18.58 -31.19
N PRO A 285 4.96 -18.50 -31.91
CA PRO A 285 3.75 -19.29 -31.60
C PRO A 285 3.99 -20.79 -31.42
N GLU A 286 4.86 -21.38 -32.23
CA GLU A 286 5.21 -22.80 -32.19
C GLU A 286 5.92 -23.15 -30.88
N ASN A 287 6.85 -22.29 -30.45
CA ASN A 287 7.60 -22.46 -29.22
C ASN A 287 6.71 -22.27 -27.99
N LEU A 288 5.80 -21.30 -28.02
CA LEU A 288 4.79 -21.10 -26.97
C LEU A 288 3.89 -22.33 -26.84
N GLN A 289 3.45 -22.90 -27.96
CA GLN A 289 2.64 -24.11 -27.97
C GLN A 289 3.41 -25.35 -27.47
N ASN A 290 4.70 -25.47 -27.81
CA ASN A 290 5.57 -26.54 -27.31
C ASN A 290 5.81 -26.41 -25.80
N ALA A 291 6.03 -25.20 -25.31
CA ALA A 291 6.13 -24.91 -23.89
C ALA A 291 4.83 -25.28 -23.16
N TRP A 292 3.67 -24.98 -23.75
CA TRP A 292 2.38 -25.35 -23.16
C TRP A 292 2.18 -26.87 -23.03
N ARG A 293 2.52 -27.64 -24.06
CA ARG A 293 2.49 -29.11 -23.99
C ARG A 293 3.39 -29.65 -22.88
N TRP A 294 4.54 -29.02 -22.67
CA TRP A 294 5.43 -29.39 -21.57
C TRP A 294 4.84 -29.02 -20.20
N VAL A 295 4.24 -27.83 -20.06
CA VAL A 295 3.56 -27.37 -18.84
C VAL A 295 2.43 -28.31 -18.43
N LEU A 296 1.64 -28.81 -19.39
CA LEU A 296 0.56 -29.78 -19.13
C LEU A 296 1.07 -31.09 -18.52
N ASN A 297 2.31 -31.48 -18.82
CA ASN A 297 2.93 -32.70 -18.33
C ASN A 297 3.71 -32.52 -17.00
N LEU A 298 3.71 -31.32 -16.42
CA LEU A 298 4.38 -31.07 -15.14
C LEU A 298 3.73 -31.86 -14.01
N GLN A 299 4.57 -32.49 -13.19
CA GLN A 299 4.15 -33.24 -12.00
C GLN A 299 4.80 -32.65 -10.76
N CYS A 300 4.00 -32.45 -9.71
CA CYS A 300 4.48 -31.90 -8.46
C CYS A 300 5.32 -32.93 -7.69
N LYS A 301 6.55 -32.59 -7.34
CA LYS A 301 7.49 -33.47 -6.63
C LYS A 301 8.54 -32.67 -5.85
N GLY A 302 9.08 -33.28 -4.78
CA GLY A 302 10.14 -32.71 -3.96
C GLY A 302 9.74 -31.47 -3.12
N SER A 303 10.76 -30.76 -2.67
CA SER A 303 10.73 -29.56 -1.82
C SER A 303 10.75 -28.26 -2.66
N ARG A 304 11.14 -27.11 -2.10
CA ARG A 304 11.19 -25.81 -2.80
C ARG A 304 12.62 -25.28 -2.90
N ASN A 305 13.44 -25.92 -3.71
CA ASN A 305 14.84 -25.54 -3.92
C ASN A 305 15.00 -24.33 -4.86
N PHE A 306 14.49 -23.17 -4.41
CA PHE A 306 14.48 -21.94 -5.19
C PHE A 306 15.89 -21.45 -5.54
N MET A 307 16.85 -21.57 -4.62
CA MET A 307 18.23 -21.13 -4.86
C MET A 307 18.83 -21.78 -6.10
N SER A 308 18.60 -23.08 -6.30
CA SER A 308 19.18 -23.80 -7.43
C SER A 308 18.51 -23.38 -8.75
N ALA A 309 17.17 -23.19 -8.75
CA ALA A 309 16.44 -22.68 -9.90
C ALA A 309 16.91 -21.27 -10.30
N LEU A 310 17.15 -20.41 -9.32
CA LEU A 310 17.67 -19.06 -9.53
C LEU A 310 19.09 -19.09 -10.12
N ARG A 311 20.00 -19.91 -9.58
CA ARG A 311 21.34 -20.10 -10.15
C ARG A 311 21.27 -20.52 -11.61
N ARG A 312 20.43 -21.52 -11.93
CA ARG A 312 20.25 -21.98 -13.30
C ARG A 312 19.75 -20.88 -14.23
N ALA A 313 18.78 -20.08 -13.80
CA ALA A 313 18.24 -18.97 -14.60
C ALA A 313 19.31 -17.91 -14.90
N VAL A 314 20.17 -17.64 -13.92
CA VAL A 314 21.26 -16.68 -14.02
C VAL A 314 22.41 -17.22 -14.89
N GLU A 315 22.76 -18.50 -14.78
CA GLU A 315 23.79 -19.15 -15.62
C GLU A 315 23.45 -19.10 -17.11
N VAL A 316 22.17 -19.35 -17.45
CA VAL A 316 21.69 -19.30 -18.84
C VAL A 316 21.83 -17.89 -19.43
N ASP A 317 21.73 -16.85 -18.59
CA ASP A 317 21.88 -15.46 -19.01
C ASP A 317 23.34 -15.06 -19.31
N PHE A 318 24.34 -15.65 -18.64
CA PHE A 318 25.75 -15.29 -18.81
C PHE A 318 26.33 -15.47 -20.22
N LYS A 319 25.69 -16.24 -21.11
CA LYS A 319 26.20 -16.50 -22.46
C LYS A 319 25.98 -15.37 -23.47
N ASP A 320 24.96 -14.54 -23.29
CA ASP A 320 24.53 -13.51 -24.29
C ASP A 320 24.28 -12.13 -23.65
N LYS A 321 25.13 -11.75 -22.69
CA LYS A 321 24.98 -10.53 -21.88
C LYS A 321 25.16 -9.23 -22.66
N ASP A 322 26.07 -9.23 -23.64
CA ASP A 322 26.41 -8.00 -24.38
C ASP A 322 25.41 -7.64 -25.49
N LYS A 323 24.48 -8.55 -25.81
CA LYS A 323 23.58 -8.41 -26.97
C LYS A 323 22.22 -7.79 -26.64
N HIS A 324 21.81 -7.73 -25.37
CA HIS A 324 20.43 -7.40 -25.02
C HIS A 324 20.33 -6.49 -23.80
N LYS A 325 19.31 -5.62 -23.82
CA LYS A 325 19.19 -4.50 -22.89
C LYS A 325 18.41 -4.79 -21.61
N SER A 326 17.47 -5.75 -21.57
CA SER A 326 16.63 -6.00 -20.38
C SER A 326 16.17 -7.45 -20.21
N GLN A 327 16.21 -7.95 -18.97
CA GLN A 327 15.76 -9.30 -18.61
C GLN A 327 14.92 -9.32 -17.32
N GLY A 328 13.83 -10.10 -17.36
CA GLY A 328 12.94 -10.32 -16.22
C GLY A 328 12.90 -11.79 -15.81
N LEU A 329 13.12 -12.06 -14.53
CA LEU A 329 12.81 -13.33 -13.88
C LEU A 329 11.44 -13.21 -13.21
N TYR A 330 10.55 -14.17 -13.45
CA TYR A 330 9.21 -14.20 -12.89
C TYR A 330 9.02 -15.48 -12.10
N LEU A 331 8.96 -15.38 -10.77
CA LEU A 331 8.75 -16.52 -9.88
C LEU A 331 7.28 -16.68 -9.55
N LEU A 332 6.70 -17.84 -9.84
CA LEU A 332 5.39 -18.25 -9.33
C LEU A 332 5.58 -19.30 -8.23
N THR A 333 5.16 -18.97 -7.01
CA THR A 333 5.30 -19.83 -5.83
C THR A 333 4.13 -19.69 -4.86
N THR A 334 3.99 -20.65 -3.96
CA THR A 334 2.91 -20.71 -2.96
C THR A 334 3.39 -20.69 -1.52
N GLY A 335 4.72 -20.76 -1.30
CA GLY A 335 5.28 -20.98 0.02
C GLY A 335 6.72 -20.52 0.12
N ILE A 336 7.25 -20.55 1.33
CA ILE A 336 8.61 -20.10 1.61
C ILE A 336 9.64 -21.03 0.92
N PRO A 337 10.74 -20.48 0.37
CA PRO A 337 11.79 -21.31 -0.22
C PRO A 337 12.52 -22.12 0.86
N ASP A 338 13.15 -23.23 0.48
CA ASP A 338 13.92 -24.08 1.41
C ASP A 338 15.13 -23.34 2.03
N GLN A 339 15.56 -22.22 1.43
CA GLN A 339 16.72 -21.45 1.87
C GLN A 339 16.31 -20.02 2.27
N GLU A 340 16.09 -19.77 3.56
CA GLU A 340 15.51 -18.49 4.04
C GLU A 340 16.45 -17.28 3.94
N THR A 341 17.71 -17.39 4.37
CA THR A 341 18.56 -16.20 4.61
C THR A 341 19.54 -15.87 3.48
N VAL A 342 19.94 -16.85 2.67
CA VAL A 342 21.04 -16.69 1.69
C VAL A 342 20.55 -16.10 0.35
N ILE A 343 19.24 -16.19 0.08
CA ILE A 343 18.67 -15.83 -1.22
C ILE A 343 18.73 -14.32 -1.48
N SER A 344 18.36 -13.50 -0.49
CA SER A 344 18.36 -12.04 -0.65
C SER A 344 19.76 -11.49 -0.95
N ALA A 345 20.78 -11.99 -0.26
CA ALA A 345 22.18 -11.62 -0.48
C ALA A 345 22.65 -12.03 -1.89
N TYR A 346 22.34 -13.26 -2.33
CA TYR A 346 22.68 -13.73 -3.66
C TYR A 346 21.98 -12.91 -4.76
N VAL A 347 20.68 -12.64 -4.61
CA VAL A 347 19.90 -11.84 -5.55
C VAL A 347 20.44 -10.41 -5.64
N ALA A 348 20.75 -9.78 -4.50
CA ALA A 348 21.34 -8.45 -4.49
C ALA A 348 22.66 -8.40 -5.28
N GLU A 349 23.49 -9.44 -5.16
CA GLU A 349 24.77 -9.48 -5.84
C GLU A 349 24.62 -9.71 -7.35
N VAL A 350 23.74 -10.63 -7.74
CA VAL A 350 23.46 -10.88 -9.16
C VAL A 350 22.83 -9.66 -9.83
N CYS A 351 21.88 -8.98 -9.17
CA CYS A 351 21.18 -7.84 -9.76
C CYS A 351 22.03 -6.55 -9.78
N ARG A 352 23.09 -6.42 -8.96
CA ARG A 352 23.96 -5.22 -8.96
C ARG A 352 24.79 -5.05 -10.23
N GLY A 353 25.05 -6.12 -10.97
CA GLY A 353 25.90 -6.09 -12.17
C GLY A 353 25.16 -6.13 -13.50
N PHE A 354 23.84 -6.37 -13.50
CA PHE A 354 23.06 -6.68 -14.72
C PHE A 354 21.68 -6.03 -14.69
N ASP A 355 21.11 -5.69 -15.86
CA ASP A 355 19.69 -5.27 -15.97
C ASP A 355 18.75 -6.48 -15.85
N LEU A 356 18.84 -7.13 -14.69
CA LEU A 356 18.09 -8.32 -14.30
C LEU A 356 17.17 -7.97 -13.13
N GLN A 357 15.87 -8.16 -13.32
CA GLN A 357 14.86 -7.91 -12.28
C GLN A 357 14.17 -9.22 -11.90
N LEU A 358 13.99 -9.48 -10.60
CA LEU A 358 13.24 -10.63 -10.10
C LEU A 358 11.87 -10.19 -9.59
N HIS A 359 10.82 -10.52 -10.34
CA HIS A 359 9.44 -10.35 -9.94
C HIS A 359 8.91 -11.63 -9.28
N VAL A 360 8.11 -11.50 -8.23
CA VAL A 360 7.54 -12.63 -7.49
C VAL A 360 6.02 -12.53 -7.47
N CYS A 361 5.39 -13.63 -7.88
CA CYS A 361 3.97 -13.91 -7.88
C CYS A 361 3.69 -14.98 -6.81
N LEU A 362 3.22 -14.54 -5.64
CA LEU A 362 2.82 -15.41 -4.55
C LEU A 362 1.34 -15.77 -4.68
N PHE A 363 1.05 -17.07 -4.78
CA PHE A 363 -0.31 -17.60 -4.73
C PHE A 363 -0.60 -18.15 -3.32
N SER A 364 -1.65 -17.66 -2.68
CA SER A 364 -2.11 -18.18 -1.39
C SER A 364 -3.60 -18.49 -1.43
N VAL A 365 -3.97 -19.65 -0.90
CA VAL A 365 -5.36 -20.01 -0.62
C VAL A 365 -5.66 -19.67 0.84
N MET A 366 -6.77 -18.98 1.08
CA MET A 366 -7.29 -18.76 2.43
C MET A 366 -8.16 -19.98 2.77
N GLU A 367 -7.64 -20.92 3.55
CA GLU A 367 -8.47 -22.00 4.09
C GLU A 367 -9.19 -21.51 5.36
N ASP A 368 -10.49 -21.81 5.46
CA ASP A 368 -11.20 -21.74 6.74
C ASP A 368 -10.52 -22.69 7.73
N ARG A 369 -10.31 -22.20 8.96
CA ARG A 369 -9.43 -22.79 9.99
C ARG A 369 -9.86 -24.17 10.52
N ASP A 370 -10.83 -24.83 9.89
CA ASP A 370 -11.50 -26.01 10.43
C ASP A 370 -11.17 -27.31 9.70
N SER A 371 -10.29 -27.30 8.69
CA SER A 371 -9.85 -28.54 8.05
C SER A 371 -8.46 -28.95 8.51
N ASN A 372 -8.35 -30.15 9.09
CA ASN A 372 -7.10 -30.87 9.39
C ASN A 372 -6.33 -31.18 8.09
N ARG A 373 -5.80 -30.15 7.43
CA ARG A 373 -5.00 -30.27 6.22
C ARG A 373 -3.53 -30.21 6.56
N ILE A 374 -2.76 -30.98 5.80
CA ILE A 374 -1.31 -31.12 5.92
C ILE A 374 -0.71 -29.71 5.83
N MET A 375 -0.28 -29.21 6.99
CA MET A 375 0.37 -27.92 7.16
C MET A 375 1.49 -27.77 6.12
N PRO A 376 1.55 -26.66 5.36
CA PRO A 376 2.77 -26.31 4.62
C PRO A 376 3.93 -26.30 5.62
N ALA A 377 5.13 -26.69 5.17
CA ALA A 377 6.32 -26.85 6.00
C ALA A 377 6.42 -25.80 7.13
N ARG A 378 6.66 -26.33 8.33
CA ARG A 378 6.76 -25.67 9.64
C ARG A 378 7.23 -24.19 9.54
N TYR A 379 6.38 -23.27 10.04
CA TYR A 379 6.67 -21.87 10.42
C TYR A 379 6.52 -20.72 9.41
N ALA A 380 5.50 -20.70 8.54
CA ALA A 380 5.13 -19.41 7.92
C ALA A 380 3.62 -19.22 7.78
N ASN A 381 3.08 -18.24 8.49
CA ASN A 381 1.83 -17.58 8.13
C ASN A 381 1.96 -17.05 6.69
N PRO A 382 0.93 -17.11 5.81
CA PRO A 382 0.97 -16.48 4.48
C PRO A 382 1.53 -15.05 4.47
N THR A 383 1.33 -14.32 5.58
CA THR A 383 1.90 -12.98 5.78
C THR A 383 3.42 -12.98 5.92
N GLU A 384 4.00 -13.93 6.66
CA GLU A 384 5.46 -14.06 6.85
C GLU A 384 6.13 -14.46 5.54
N THR A 385 5.53 -15.39 4.79
CA THR A 385 5.98 -15.75 3.44
C THR A 385 6.00 -14.52 2.52
N ALA A 386 4.95 -13.69 2.56
CA ALA A 386 4.89 -12.46 1.78
C ALA A 386 5.99 -11.46 2.18
N ILE A 387 6.31 -11.34 3.48
CA ILE A 387 7.39 -10.47 3.96
C ILE A 387 8.74 -10.96 3.44
N ALA A 388 9.03 -12.25 3.56
CA ALA A 388 10.29 -12.84 3.08
C ALA A 388 10.51 -12.58 1.58
N PHE A 389 9.48 -12.79 0.75
CA PHE A 389 9.60 -12.51 -0.68
C PHE A 389 9.69 -11.03 -1.01
N LYS A 390 9.08 -10.14 -0.23
CA LYS A 390 9.26 -8.69 -0.42
C LYS A 390 10.71 -8.27 -0.21
N GLU A 391 11.38 -8.79 0.81
CA GLU A 391 12.80 -8.51 1.04
C GLU A 391 13.66 -8.98 -0.15
N ILE A 392 13.38 -10.18 -0.68
CA ILE A 392 14.06 -10.72 -1.87
C ILE A 392 13.80 -9.84 -3.11
N VAL A 393 12.55 -9.44 -3.34
CA VAL A 393 12.17 -8.60 -4.49
C VAL A 393 12.79 -7.22 -4.40
N GLN A 394 12.83 -6.62 -3.21
CA GLN A 394 13.47 -5.32 -2.97
C GLN A 394 14.97 -5.38 -3.28
N ALA A 395 15.64 -6.46 -2.90
CA ALA A 395 17.04 -6.70 -3.24
C ALA A 395 17.27 -6.80 -4.77
N ALA A 396 16.26 -7.25 -5.52
CA ALA A 396 16.32 -7.44 -6.97
C ALA A 396 15.84 -6.24 -7.81
N ASN A 397 15.41 -5.14 -7.17
CA ASN A 397 14.67 -4.05 -7.83
C ASN A 397 13.48 -4.57 -8.68
N GLY A 398 12.80 -5.61 -8.19
CA GLY A 398 11.70 -6.26 -8.87
C GLY A 398 10.33 -5.77 -8.41
N ARG A 399 9.30 -6.59 -8.68
CA ARG A 399 7.90 -6.31 -8.29
C ARG A 399 7.30 -7.52 -7.58
N PHE A 400 6.50 -7.25 -6.57
CA PHE A 400 5.79 -8.25 -5.79
C PHE A 400 4.29 -8.21 -6.10
N HIS A 401 3.74 -9.39 -6.36
CA HIS A 401 2.33 -9.62 -6.60
C HIS A 401 1.85 -10.77 -5.72
N TRP A 402 0.84 -10.53 -4.89
CA TRP A 402 0.22 -11.51 -4.02
C TRP A 402 -1.26 -11.61 -4.32
N PHE A 403 -1.69 -12.81 -4.71
CA PHE A 403 -3.05 -13.09 -5.11
C PHE A 403 -3.53 -14.43 -4.57
N GLY A 404 -4.84 -14.62 -4.59
CA GLY A 404 -5.51 -15.86 -4.26
C GLY A 404 -6.80 -16.01 -5.06
N GLU A 405 -7.63 -16.97 -4.66
CA GLU A 405 -8.94 -17.22 -5.29
C GLU A 405 -9.85 -15.98 -5.17
N ALA A 406 -9.88 -15.35 -3.99
CA ALA A 406 -10.68 -14.16 -3.70
C ALA A 406 -10.23 -12.88 -4.43
N GLY A 407 -9.08 -12.90 -5.12
CA GLY A 407 -8.57 -11.75 -5.87
C GLY A 407 -7.13 -11.37 -5.52
N ILE A 408 -6.79 -10.11 -5.72
CA ILE A 408 -5.45 -9.57 -5.43
C ILE A 408 -5.41 -9.11 -3.97
N PHE A 409 -4.48 -9.66 -3.19
CA PHE A 409 -4.24 -9.22 -1.81
C PHE A 409 -3.30 -8.01 -1.79
N GLU A 410 -2.25 -8.05 -2.61
CA GLU A 410 -1.25 -6.99 -2.73
C GLU A 410 -0.61 -7.01 -4.12
N SER A 411 -0.30 -5.83 -4.66
CA SER A 411 0.37 -5.71 -5.95
C SER A 411 1.09 -4.37 -6.01
N ASP A 412 2.41 -4.39 -6.25
CA ASP A 412 3.21 -3.17 -6.34
C ASP A 412 2.72 -2.26 -7.48
N ASP A 413 2.36 -2.86 -8.62
CA ASP A 413 1.83 -2.12 -9.78
C ASP A 413 0.54 -1.36 -9.46
N ILE A 414 -0.32 -1.92 -8.60
CA ILE A 414 -1.58 -1.28 -8.18
C ILE A 414 -1.31 -0.26 -7.07
N THR A 415 -0.48 -0.60 -6.09
CA THR A 415 -0.13 0.27 -4.96
C THR A 415 0.42 1.62 -5.43
N ILE A 416 1.26 1.61 -6.47
CA ILE A 416 1.79 2.83 -7.07
C ILE A 416 0.67 3.72 -7.64
N ILE A 417 -0.29 3.14 -8.36
CA ILE A 417 -1.43 3.89 -8.93
C ILE A 417 -2.36 4.40 -7.83
N VAL A 418 -2.64 3.58 -6.82
CA VAL A 418 -3.44 3.96 -5.64
C VAL A 418 -2.79 5.14 -4.91
N SER A 419 -1.46 5.11 -4.71
CA SER A 419 -0.75 6.22 -4.08
C SER A 419 -0.89 7.54 -4.86
N GLU A 420 -0.92 7.48 -6.19
CA GLU A 420 -1.12 8.66 -7.03
C GLU A 420 -2.58 9.15 -6.98
N MET A 421 -3.54 8.23 -6.87
CA MET A 421 -4.96 8.53 -6.66
C MET A 421 -5.21 9.17 -5.28
N GLU A 422 -4.53 8.69 -4.23
CA GLU A 422 -4.57 9.29 -2.89
C GLU A 422 -4.02 10.71 -2.87
N LYS A 423 -2.93 10.98 -3.60
CA LYS A 423 -2.43 12.36 -3.80
C LYS A 423 -3.47 13.24 -4.48
N ALA A 424 -4.16 12.73 -5.51
CA ALA A 424 -5.23 13.46 -6.18
C ALA A 424 -6.37 13.81 -5.21
N ASN A 425 -6.77 12.85 -4.36
CA ASN A 425 -7.80 13.05 -3.36
C ASN A 425 -7.37 14.05 -2.27
N ASN A 426 -6.12 13.99 -1.81
CA ASN A 426 -5.56 14.96 -0.87
C ASN A 426 -5.59 16.37 -1.48
N TYR A 427 -5.17 16.53 -2.74
CA TYR A 427 -5.26 17.82 -3.44
C TYR A 427 -6.70 18.31 -3.57
N SER A 428 -7.64 17.43 -3.89
CA SER A 428 -9.07 17.77 -3.98
C SER A 428 -9.64 18.23 -2.64
N GLN A 429 -9.29 17.56 -1.54
CA GLN A 429 -9.69 17.98 -0.19
C GLN A 429 -9.09 19.35 0.12
N LYS A 430 -7.78 19.54 -0.07
CA LYS A 430 -7.11 20.82 0.15
C LYS A 430 -7.73 21.96 -0.67
N SER A 431 -8.29 21.70 -1.85
CA SER A 431 -9.06 22.70 -2.61
C SER A 431 -10.49 22.93 -2.09
N GLN A 432 -11.22 21.88 -1.68
CA GLN A 432 -12.62 21.99 -1.23
C GLN A 432 -12.78 22.68 0.13
N TRP A 433 -11.92 22.35 1.10
CA TRP A 433 -11.88 23.07 2.39
C TRP A 433 -11.74 24.59 2.17
N ARG A 434 -11.11 24.99 1.06
CA ARG A 434 -10.84 26.39 0.70
C ARG A 434 -11.95 27.04 -0.09
N GLU A 435 -12.69 26.31 -0.93
CA GLU A 435 -13.96 26.82 -1.49
C GLU A 435 -14.95 27.12 -0.38
N GLY A 436 -15.06 26.25 0.63
CA GLY A 436 -15.92 26.49 1.79
C GLY A 436 -15.52 27.74 2.60
N LEU A 437 -14.23 27.95 2.84
CA LEU A 437 -13.71 29.14 3.53
C LEU A 437 -13.86 30.41 2.68
N SER A 438 -13.57 30.33 1.38
CA SER A 438 -13.71 31.43 0.43
C SER A 438 -15.17 31.85 0.27
N LEU A 439 -16.09 30.90 0.16
CA LEU A 439 -17.53 31.16 0.06
C LEU A 439 -18.04 31.74 1.38
N ALA A 440 -17.64 31.18 2.54
CA ALA A 440 -18.02 31.73 3.84
C ALA A 440 -17.48 33.15 4.08
N GLN A 441 -16.27 33.47 3.58
CA GLN A 441 -15.70 34.82 3.61
C GLN A 441 -16.39 35.75 2.61
N TYR A 442 -16.70 35.28 1.40
CA TYR A 442 -17.45 36.01 0.38
C TYR A 442 -18.87 36.35 0.84
N PHE A 443 -19.60 35.37 1.39
CA PHE A 443 -20.91 35.59 2.00
C PHE A 443 -20.82 36.52 3.22
N ARG A 444 -19.80 36.39 4.08
CA ARG A 444 -19.57 37.38 5.16
C ARG A 444 -19.27 38.78 4.63
N SER A 445 -18.60 38.91 3.49
CA SER A 445 -18.34 40.21 2.85
C SER A 445 -19.62 40.84 2.29
N ILE A 446 -20.46 40.05 1.62
CA ILE A 446 -21.78 40.49 1.12
C ILE A 446 -22.69 40.87 2.29
N LEU A 447 -22.76 40.03 3.33
CA LEU A 447 -23.55 40.31 4.54
C LEU A 447 -23.05 41.53 5.33
N LYS A 448 -21.73 41.83 5.29
CA LYS A 448 -21.16 43.07 5.86
C LYS A 448 -21.37 44.32 4.98
N GLN A 449 -21.67 44.16 3.69
CA GLN A 449 -22.04 45.28 2.78
C GLN A 449 -23.53 45.59 2.78
N LEU A 450 -24.39 44.61 3.13
CA LEU A 450 -25.83 44.78 3.28
C LEU A 450 -26.30 45.87 4.26
N PRO A 451 -25.65 46.15 5.42
CA PRO A 451 -26.06 47.28 6.25
C PRO A 451 -25.83 48.64 5.58
N TYR A 452 -24.94 48.78 4.59
CA TYR A 452 -24.74 50.05 3.90
C TYR A 452 -25.81 50.33 2.82
N LEU A 453 -26.30 49.29 2.12
CA LEU A 453 -27.40 49.45 1.16
C LEU A 453 -28.75 49.73 1.85
N PHE A 454 -28.99 49.12 3.01
CA PHE A 454 -30.21 49.38 3.80
C PHE A 454 -30.19 50.76 4.46
N ILE A 455 -29.04 51.26 4.91
CA ILE A 455 -28.93 52.59 5.52
C ILE A 455 -29.05 53.71 4.48
N LEU A 456 -28.50 53.56 3.26
CA LEU A 456 -28.68 54.56 2.20
C LEU A 456 -30.14 54.66 1.72
N HIS A 457 -30.82 53.52 1.53
CA HIS A 457 -32.25 53.53 1.16
C HIS A 457 -33.14 54.02 2.31
N ALA A 458 -32.79 53.74 3.57
CA ALA A 458 -33.53 54.26 4.72
C ALA A 458 -33.30 55.77 4.92
N TYR A 459 -32.12 56.30 4.62
CA TYR A 459 -31.81 57.73 4.73
C TYR A 459 -32.50 58.56 3.64
N GLU A 460 -32.53 58.07 2.39
CA GLU A 460 -33.30 58.73 1.31
C GLU A 460 -34.81 58.65 1.54
N PHE A 461 -35.30 57.56 2.13
CA PHE A 461 -36.71 57.42 2.53
C PHE A 461 -37.07 58.37 3.70
N PHE A 462 -36.19 58.52 4.70
CA PHE A 462 -36.41 59.42 5.84
C PHE A 462 -36.32 60.91 5.46
N GLN A 463 -35.45 61.28 4.51
CA GLN A 463 -35.35 62.65 4.01
C GLN A 463 -36.59 63.08 3.23
N ARG A 464 -37.21 62.17 2.45
CA ARG A 464 -38.50 62.45 1.77
C ARG A 464 -39.67 62.60 2.74
N TYR A 465 -39.67 61.86 3.85
CA TYR A 465 -40.78 61.87 4.82
C TYR A 465 -40.76 63.08 5.78
N LEU A 466 -39.68 63.86 5.82
CA LEU A 466 -39.54 65.04 6.67
C LEU A 466 -39.71 66.38 5.92
N THR A 467 -39.90 66.34 4.61
CA THR A 467 -40.12 67.53 3.75
C THR A 467 -41.51 67.59 3.10
N GLU A 468 -42.38 66.62 3.40
CA GLU A 468 -43.84 66.65 3.17
C GLU A 468 -44.55 66.65 4.53
#